data_AF-A0A1T1ZYD3-F1
#
_entry.id   AF-A0A1T1ZYD3-F1
#
_cell.length_a   1.000
_cell.length_b   1.000
_cell.length_c   1.000
_cell.angle_alpha   90.00
_cell.angle_beta   90.00
_cell.angle_gamma   90.00
#
_symmetry.space_group_name_H-M   'P 1'
#
loop_
_entity.id
_entity.type
_entity.pdbx_description
1 polymer ?
#
loop_
_entity_poly.entity_id
_entity_poly.type
_entity_poly.pdbx_seq_one_letter_code
_entity_poly.pdbx_strand_id
1 'polypeptide(L)'
;MTDEAPELEKLVSGCDRQLKKIALDTQHGYSFAKISHIYDKLKRMGPWRQEDLSMELMFDIDTLQSALAVEYGRIFASGTNHISPSKVPSHLKETHDEIILLRNKRYAHYDEHPSIENLLEIQADGGKLTIHPKAIMGMHLGAPRHWEPLIKWLGEYLHDQTQRVTKRLSKDTGYEWTYAPWPAPDEES
;
A
#
# COMPACT_ATOMS: atom_id res chain seq x y z
N MET A 1 41.86 -20.75 7.25
CA MET A 1 40.74 -20.19 8.04
C MET A 1 41.00 -18.71 8.10
N THR A 2 40.21 -17.94 7.37
CA THR A 2 40.53 -16.61 6.82
C THR A 2 40.51 -15.51 7.88
N ASP A 3 41.61 -14.75 7.97
CA ASP A 3 41.77 -13.51 8.75
C ASP A 3 40.78 -12.38 8.33
N GLU A 4 39.93 -12.61 7.33
CA GLU A 4 38.94 -11.64 6.82
C GLU A 4 37.72 -11.48 7.73
N ALA A 5 37.35 -12.51 8.51
CA ALA A 5 36.12 -12.48 9.31
C ALA A 5 36.07 -11.33 10.35
N PRO A 6 37.13 -11.07 11.15
CA PRO A 6 37.13 -9.99 12.14
C PRO A 6 37.17 -8.59 11.51
N GLU A 7 37.80 -8.43 10.34
CA GLU A 7 37.87 -7.15 9.62
C GLU A 7 36.52 -6.80 8.97
N LEU A 8 35.85 -7.80 8.38
CA LEU A 8 34.50 -7.66 7.85
C LEU A 8 33.48 -7.34 8.95
N GLU A 9 33.58 -7.98 10.11
CA GLU A 9 32.72 -7.67 11.26
C GLU A 9 32.88 -6.21 11.73
N LYS A 10 34.12 -5.70 11.82
CA LYS A 10 34.37 -4.28 12.13
C LYS A 10 33.81 -3.34 11.06
N LEU A 11 33.95 -3.70 9.79
CA LEU A 11 33.44 -2.91 8.67
C LEU A 11 31.90 -2.84 8.67
N VAL A 12 31.23 -3.97 8.87
CA VAL A 12 29.77 -4.05 9.01
C VAL A 12 29.30 -3.23 10.21
N SER A 13 29.99 -3.34 11.34
CA SER A 13 29.70 -2.56 12.56
C SER A 13 29.81 -1.04 12.33
N GLY A 14 30.76 -0.62 11.48
CA GLY A 14 30.92 0.78 11.07
C GLY A 14 29.81 1.31 10.16
N CYS A 15 28.97 0.44 9.60
CA CYS A 15 27.89 0.79 8.67
C CYS A 15 26.49 0.79 9.33
N ASP A 16 26.39 0.72 10.66
CA ASP A 16 25.15 0.54 11.42
C ASP A 16 24.03 1.52 10.99
N ARG A 17 24.37 2.78 10.69
CA ARG A 17 23.38 3.76 10.23
C ARG A 17 22.81 3.43 8.84
N GLN A 18 23.65 3.06 7.87
CA GLN A 18 23.20 2.68 6.54
C GLN A 18 22.41 1.37 6.58
N LEU A 19 22.84 0.40 7.39
CA LEU A 19 22.17 -0.88 7.56
C LEU A 19 20.80 -0.72 8.22
N LYS A 20 20.69 0.11 9.26
CA LYS A 20 19.39 0.50 9.84
C LYS A 20 18.48 1.13 8.79
N LYS A 21 19.02 1.98 7.91
CA LYS A 21 18.24 2.56 6.81
C LYS A 21 17.73 1.49 5.84
N ILE A 22 18.58 0.53 5.45
CA ILE A 22 18.17 -0.59 4.59
C ILE A 22 17.08 -1.44 5.26
N ALA A 23 17.21 -1.74 6.56
CA ALA A 23 16.21 -2.50 7.29
C ALA A 23 14.84 -1.79 7.30
N LEU A 24 14.82 -0.47 7.46
CA LEU A 24 13.60 0.33 7.38
C LEU A 24 13.05 0.39 5.94
N ASP A 25 13.93 0.45 4.93
CA ASP A 25 13.52 0.40 3.52
C ASP A 25 12.92 -0.99 3.16
N THR A 26 13.36 -2.08 3.80
CA THR A 26 12.74 -3.42 3.68
C THR A 26 11.30 -3.43 4.19
N GLN A 27 10.98 -2.70 5.28
CA GLN A 27 9.61 -2.58 5.77
C GLN A 27 8.70 -1.91 4.73
N HIS A 28 9.19 -0.87 4.06
CA HIS A 28 8.46 -0.26 2.94
C HIS A 28 8.31 -1.22 1.75
N GLY A 29 9.35 -2.00 1.43
CA GLY A 29 9.28 -3.03 0.40
C GLY A 29 8.19 -4.06 0.71
N TYR A 30 8.05 -4.47 1.96
CA TYR A 30 6.99 -5.39 2.40
C TYR A 30 5.58 -4.78 2.26
N SER A 31 5.38 -3.54 2.71
CA SER A 31 4.10 -2.84 2.50
C SER A 31 3.80 -2.64 1.02
N PHE A 32 4.80 -2.30 0.20
CA PHE A 32 4.64 -2.17 -1.24
C PHE A 32 4.25 -3.49 -1.92
N ALA A 33 4.88 -4.61 -1.54
CA ALA A 33 4.53 -5.93 -2.06
C ALA A 33 3.06 -6.26 -1.80
N LYS A 34 2.55 -5.95 -0.60
CA LYS A 34 1.11 -6.10 -0.29
C LYS A 34 0.24 -5.18 -1.14
N ILE A 35 0.60 -3.90 -1.27
CA ILE A 35 -0.14 -2.93 -2.10
C ILE A 35 -0.25 -3.43 -3.53
N SER A 36 0.88 -3.84 -4.13
CA SER A 36 0.93 -4.36 -5.50
C SER A 36 0.07 -5.62 -5.64
N HIS A 37 0.23 -6.58 -4.74
CA HIS A 37 -0.55 -7.82 -4.75
C HIS A 37 -2.06 -7.56 -4.66
N ILE A 38 -2.48 -6.71 -3.73
CA ILE A 38 -3.89 -6.37 -3.52
C ILE A 38 -4.44 -5.61 -4.73
N TYR A 39 -3.69 -4.64 -5.25
CA TYR A 39 -4.08 -3.90 -6.44
C TYR A 39 -4.26 -4.83 -7.66
N ASP A 40 -3.32 -5.73 -7.89
CA ASP A 40 -3.40 -6.72 -8.99
C ASP A 40 -4.57 -7.69 -8.80
N LYS A 41 -4.89 -8.06 -7.55
CA LYS A 41 -6.06 -8.88 -7.25
C LYS A 41 -7.35 -8.12 -7.56
N LEU A 42 -7.48 -6.88 -7.06
CA LEU A 42 -8.62 -5.99 -7.32
C LEU A 42 -8.80 -5.68 -8.82
N LYS A 43 -7.71 -5.58 -9.58
CA LYS A 43 -7.72 -5.38 -11.03
C LYS A 43 -8.23 -6.61 -11.78
N ARG A 44 -7.90 -7.81 -11.29
CA ARG A 44 -8.34 -9.11 -11.86
C ARG A 44 -9.74 -9.55 -11.46
N MET A 45 -10.28 -8.94 -10.41
CA MET A 45 -11.63 -9.23 -9.93
C MET A 45 -12.70 -8.84 -10.96
N GLY A 46 -12.55 -7.71 -11.67
CA GLY A 46 -13.48 -7.32 -12.75
C GLY A 46 -13.10 -7.82 -14.15
N PRO A 47 -13.91 -7.51 -15.18
CA PRO A 47 -15.16 -6.73 -15.12
C PRO A 47 -16.36 -7.55 -14.62
N TRP A 48 -17.33 -6.86 -14.01
CA TRP A 48 -18.54 -7.45 -13.42
C TRP A 48 -19.79 -7.08 -14.21
N ARG A 49 -20.77 -7.99 -14.30
CA ARG A 49 -22.15 -7.70 -14.70
C ARG A 49 -23.00 -7.48 -13.45
N GLN A 50 -24.16 -6.84 -13.59
CA GLN A 50 -25.03 -6.51 -12.46
C GLN A 50 -25.46 -7.77 -11.66
N GLU A 51 -25.69 -8.88 -12.36
CA GLU A 51 -26.00 -10.19 -11.78
C GLU A 51 -24.84 -10.84 -11.00
N ASP A 52 -23.60 -10.42 -11.26
CA ASP A 52 -22.41 -10.91 -10.57
C ASP A 52 -22.19 -10.15 -9.22
N LEU A 53 -22.95 -9.08 -8.96
CA LEU A 53 -22.81 -8.25 -7.76
C LEU A 53 -23.54 -8.85 -6.55
N SER A 54 -22.85 -9.72 -5.82
CA SER A 54 -23.29 -10.21 -4.51
C SER A 54 -22.81 -9.32 -3.37
N MET A 55 -23.48 -9.37 -2.22
CA MET A 55 -23.01 -8.71 -0.99
C MET A 55 -21.63 -9.20 -0.56
N GLU A 56 -21.38 -10.50 -0.70
CA GLU A 56 -20.08 -11.12 -0.42
C GLU A 56 -18.97 -10.50 -1.27
N LEU A 57 -19.20 -10.38 -2.59
CA LEU A 57 -18.25 -9.74 -3.49
C LEU A 57 -17.99 -8.28 -3.11
N MET A 58 -19.04 -7.54 -2.75
CA MET A 58 -18.90 -6.16 -2.31
C MET A 58 -18.05 -6.05 -1.05
N PHE A 59 -18.23 -6.95 -0.07
CA PHE A 59 -17.41 -7.00 1.14
C PHE A 59 -15.97 -7.41 0.87
N ASP A 60 -15.73 -8.31 -0.08
CA ASP A 60 -14.37 -8.69 -0.50
C ASP A 60 -13.62 -7.51 -1.13
N ILE A 61 -14.27 -6.80 -2.06
CA ILE A 61 -13.73 -5.59 -2.68
C ILE A 61 -13.44 -4.54 -1.60
N ASP A 62 -14.40 -4.32 -0.70
CA ASP A 62 -14.27 -3.36 0.39
C ASP A 62 -13.07 -3.70 1.28
N THR A 63 -12.95 -4.95 1.71
CA THR A 63 -11.87 -5.45 2.56
C THR A 63 -10.51 -5.25 1.89
N LEU A 64 -10.39 -5.58 0.61
CA LEU A 64 -9.15 -5.43 -0.15
C LEU A 64 -8.78 -3.95 -0.33
N GLN A 65 -9.73 -3.08 -0.67
CA GLN A 65 -9.49 -1.64 -0.78
C GLN A 65 -9.07 -1.02 0.56
N SER A 66 -9.69 -1.45 1.66
CA SER A 66 -9.28 -1.09 3.03
C SER A 66 -7.84 -1.47 3.30
N ALA A 67 -7.49 -2.73 3.07
CA ALA A 67 -6.15 -3.25 3.31
C ALA A 67 -5.10 -2.50 2.47
N LEU A 68 -5.41 -2.22 1.20
CA LEU A 68 -4.55 -1.41 0.32
C LEU A 68 -4.34 -0.02 0.91
N ALA A 69 -5.41 0.69 1.27
CA ALA A 69 -5.32 2.04 1.80
C ALA A 69 -4.54 2.10 3.13
N VAL A 70 -4.66 1.09 3.99
CA VAL A 70 -3.89 0.96 5.22
C VAL A 70 -2.41 0.76 4.94
N GLU A 71 -2.05 -0.20 4.08
CA GLU A 71 -0.64 -0.48 3.76
C GLU A 71 0.00 0.70 3.02
N TYR A 72 -0.74 1.35 2.11
CA TYR A 72 -0.31 2.59 1.47
C TYR A 72 -0.08 3.69 2.50
N GLY A 73 -1.05 3.92 3.38
CA GLY A 73 -0.97 4.91 4.43
C GLY A 73 0.25 4.72 5.34
N ARG A 74 0.63 3.47 5.66
CA ARG A 74 1.82 3.17 6.49
C ARG A 74 3.14 3.69 5.92
N ILE A 75 3.26 3.75 4.59
CA ILE A 75 4.47 4.26 3.93
C ILE A 75 4.62 5.78 4.12
N PHE A 76 3.50 6.48 4.28
CA PHE A 76 3.45 7.94 4.42
C PHE A 76 3.13 8.42 5.83
N ALA A 77 2.63 7.55 6.71
CA ALA A 77 2.24 7.87 8.07
C ALA A 77 3.44 7.85 9.04
N SER A 78 3.38 8.75 10.02
CA SER A 78 4.40 9.17 10.98
C SER A 78 5.29 8.07 11.59
N GLY A 79 6.60 8.33 11.58
CA GLY A 79 7.70 7.55 12.14
C GLY A 79 9.05 8.09 11.60
N THR A 80 10.20 7.57 12.06
CA THR A 80 11.54 8.07 11.65
C THR A 80 11.89 7.80 10.18
N ASN A 81 11.14 6.95 9.48
CA ASN A 81 11.40 6.57 8.09
C ASN A 81 10.13 6.57 7.24
N HIS A 82 9.36 7.66 7.22
CA HIS A 82 8.23 7.79 6.31
C HIS A 82 8.64 8.48 5.00
N ILE A 83 7.95 8.18 3.91
CA ILE A 83 8.08 8.98 2.68
C ILE A 83 7.29 10.27 2.88
N SER A 84 7.96 11.42 2.72
CA SER A 84 7.27 12.70 2.76
C SER A 84 6.26 12.80 1.60
N PRO A 85 4.99 13.20 1.85
CA PRO A 85 4.01 13.45 0.79
C PRO A 85 4.48 14.45 -0.28
N SER A 86 5.44 15.33 0.06
CA SER A 86 6.07 16.26 -0.89
C SER A 86 6.88 15.57 -1.99
N LYS A 87 7.24 14.28 -1.83
CA LYS A 87 7.95 13.49 -2.83
C LYS A 87 7.03 12.93 -3.91
N VAL A 88 5.73 12.88 -3.65
CA VAL A 88 4.73 12.42 -4.64
C VAL A 88 4.70 13.44 -5.79
N PRO A 89 4.85 13.00 -7.05
CA PRO A 89 4.74 13.89 -8.21
C PRO A 89 3.40 14.63 -8.22
N SER A 90 3.42 15.91 -8.62
CA SER A 90 2.23 16.77 -8.60
C SER A 90 1.03 16.18 -9.33
N HIS A 91 1.25 15.54 -10.48
CA HIS A 91 0.22 14.89 -11.28
C HIS A 91 -0.35 13.59 -10.66
N LEU A 92 0.27 13.05 -9.62
CA LEU A 92 -0.19 11.86 -8.88
C LEU A 92 -0.73 12.22 -7.49
N LYS A 93 -0.71 13.51 -7.14
CA LYS A 93 -1.06 13.98 -5.79
C LYS A 93 -2.54 13.79 -5.48
N GLU A 94 -3.41 14.02 -6.46
CA GLU A 94 -4.85 13.77 -6.32
C GLU A 94 -5.13 12.31 -5.94
N THR A 95 -4.54 11.36 -6.65
CA THR A 95 -4.63 9.92 -6.34
C THR A 95 -4.05 9.59 -4.96
N HIS A 96 -2.93 10.21 -4.57
CA HIS A 96 -2.35 10.03 -3.23
C HIS A 96 -3.32 10.49 -2.14
N ASP A 97 -3.86 11.70 -2.29
CA ASP A 97 -4.79 12.30 -1.33
C ASP A 97 -6.08 11.46 -1.23
N GLU A 98 -6.57 10.90 -2.34
CA GLU A 98 -7.71 9.99 -2.36
C GLU A 98 -7.47 8.72 -1.52
N ILE A 99 -6.34 8.03 -1.70
CA ILE A 99 -6.04 6.80 -0.95
C ILE A 99 -5.83 7.10 0.54
N ILE A 100 -5.15 8.20 0.88
CA ILE A 100 -5.00 8.65 2.27
C ILE A 100 -6.36 9.00 2.89
N LEU A 101 -7.23 9.67 2.14
CA LEU A 101 -8.58 9.99 2.58
C LEU A 101 -9.41 8.71 2.80
N LEU A 102 -9.31 7.71 1.90
CA LEU A 102 -9.96 6.42 2.05
C LEU A 102 -9.54 5.72 3.34
N ARG A 103 -8.24 5.70 3.64
CA ARG A 103 -7.69 5.16 4.90
C ARG A 103 -8.28 5.91 6.12
N ASN A 104 -8.25 7.24 6.09
CA ASN A 104 -8.72 8.05 7.22
C ASN A 104 -10.23 7.91 7.45
N LYS A 105 -11.04 7.82 6.39
CA LYS A 105 -12.49 7.61 6.50
C LYS A 105 -12.84 6.27 7.15
N ARG A 106 -12.14 5.21 6.75
CA ARG A 106 -12.46 3.86 7.22
C ARG A 106 -11.97 3.57 8.64
N TYR A 107 -10.97 4.31 9.12
CA TYR A 107 -10.31 4.00 10.40
C TYR A 107 -10.17 5.16 11.39
N ALA A 108 -10.41 6.41 10.99
CA ALA A 108 -10.10 7.57 11.84
C ALA A 108 -11.30 8.49 12.21
N HIS A 109 -12.47 8.42 11.57
CA HIS A 109 -13.60 9.31 11.93
C HIS A 109 -14.99 8.67 11.75
N TYR A 110 -15.86 8.86 12.76
CA TYR A 110 -17.32 8.67 12.74
C TYR A 110 -18.05 9.88 12.13
N ASP A 111 -17.38 10.67 11.30
CA ASP A 111 -17.99 11.85 10.67
C ASP A 111 -18.62 11.46 9.33
N GLU A 112 -19.92 11.74 9.20
CA GLU A 112 -20.72 11.48 8.00
C GLU A 112 -20.04 12.07 6.76
N HIS A 113 -19.57 11.20 5.85
CA HIS A 113 -18.97 11.60 4.58
C HIS A 113 -19.73 10.92 3.42
N PRO A 114 -19.93 11.58 2.26
CA PRO A 114 -20.69 11.07 1.10
C PRO A 114 -20.17 9.79 0.43
N SER A 115 -19.13 9.13 0.96
CA SER A 115 -18.69 7.80 0.48
C SER A 115 -19.43 6.65 1.15
N ILE A 116 -20.19 6.91 2.22
CA ILE A 116 -21.18 5.98 2.79
C ILE A 116 -22.42 6.83 3.07
N GLU A 117 -23.32 6.93 2.09
CA GLU A 117 -24.61 7.57 2.31
C GLU A 117 -25.58 6.51 2.85
N ASN A 118 -25.97 6.65 4.11
CA ASN A 118 -26.99 5.79 4.70
C ASN A 118 -28.37 6.42 4.43
N LEU A 119 -29.03 5.96 3.37
CA LEU A 119 -30.39 6.34 3.04
C LEU A 119 -31.37 5.38 3.71
N LEU A 120 -32.41 5.92 4.34
CA LEU A 120 -33.53 5.13 4.85
C LEU A 120 -34.73 5.39 3.95
N GLU A 121 -35.11 4.40 3.15
CA GLU A 121 -36.37 4.44 2.43
C GLU A 121 -37.46 3.83 3.31
N ILE A 122 -38.51 4.59 3.60
CA ILE A 122 -39.66 4.11 4.36
C ILE A 122 -40.81 3.91 3.39
N GLN A 123 -41.23 2.67 3.22
CA GLN A 123 -42.40 2.32 2.43
C GLN A 123 -43.60 2.08 3.36
N ALA A 124 -44.71 2.78 3.10
CA ALA A 124 -45.96 2.60 3.82
C ALA A 124 -46.96 1.83 2.94
N ASP A 125 -47.46 0.70 3.42
CA ASP A 125 -48.54 -0.05 2.77
C ASP A 125 -49.48 -0.67 3.83
N GLY A 126 -50.78 -0.47 3.67
CA GLY A 126 -51.81 -1.12 4.48
C GLY A 126 -51.68 -0.95 6.00
N GLY A 127 -51.11 0.16 6.49
CA GLY A 127 -50.87 0.39 7.92
C GLY A 127 -49.56 -0.20 8.46
N LYS A 128 -48.70 -0.76 7.61
CA LYS A 128 -47.34 -1.17 7.95
C LYS A 128 -46.32 -0.19 7.35
N LEU A 129 -45.32 0.14 8.16
CA LEU A 129 -44.13 0.86 7.71
C LEU A 129 -42.99 -0.15 7.58
N THR A 130 -42.38 -0.23 6.40
CA THR A 130 -41.19 -1.04 6.13
C THR A 130 -40.00 -0.10 5.93
N ILE A 131 -38.96 -0.29 6.74
CA ILE A 131 -37.70 0.45 6.63
C ILE A 131 -36.77 -0.35 5.72
N HIS A 132 -36.36 0.27 4.62
CA HIS A 132 -35.37 -0.25 3.67
C HIS A 132 -34.07 0.55 3.85
N PRO A 133 -33.13 0.06 4.68
CA PRO A 133 -31.82 0.68 4.77
C PRO A 133 -31.07 0.49 3.45
N LYS A 134 -30.63 1.59 2.86
CA LYS A 134 -29.77 1.65 1.68
C LYS A 134 -28.45 2.28 2.08
N ALA A 135 -27.37 1.52 2.04
CA ALA A 135 -26.02 2.07 2.13
C ALA A 135 -25.50 2.29 0.71
N ILE A 136 -25.35 3.54 0.28
CA ILE A 136 -24.57 3.88 -0.91
C ILE A 136 -23.12 3.96 -0.46
N MET A 137 -22.42 2.83 -0.54
CA MET A 137 -20.98 2.85 -0.44
C MET A 137 -20.42 3.28 -1.80
N GLY A 138 -19.71 4.40 -1.83
CA GLY A 138 -18.88 4.84 -2.95
C GLY A 138 -17.72 3.87 -3.13
N MET A 139 -18.02 2.65 -3.53
CA MET A 139 -17.06 1.61 -3.86
C MET A 139 -16.76 1.73 -5.34
N HIS A 140 -15.50 1.96 -5.67
CA HIS A 140 -15.04 1.59 -6.99
C HIS A 140 -15.09 0.05 -7.07
N LEU A 141 -15.86 -0.49 -8.01
CA LEU A 141 -15.88 -1.93 -8.24
C LEU A 141 -14.52 -2.35 -8.80
N GLY A 142 -13.68 -2.96 -7.95
CA GLY A 142 -12.31 -3.35 -8.28
C GLY A 142 -11.27 -2.25 -8.03
N ALA A 143 -10.14 -2.32 -8.74
CA ALA A 143 -9.06 -1.36 -8.63
C ALA A 143 -9.30 -0.13 -9.53
N PRO A 144 -9.35 1.10 -9.00
CA PRO A 144 -9.46 2.30 -9.84
C PRO A 144 -8.24 2.42 -10.75
N ARG A 145 -8.45 2.54 -12.07
CA ARG A 145 -7.35 2.55 -13.06
C ARG A 145 -6.38 3.70 -12.86
N HIS A 146 -6.84 4.83 -12.35
CA HIS A 146 -6.00 6.01 -12.10
C HIS A 146 -5.06 5.83 -10.89
N TRP A 147 -5.18 4.74 -10.13
CA TRP A 147 -4.22 4.39 -9.08
C TRP A 147 -2.95 3.74 -9.62
N GLU A 148 -3.00 3.12 -10.80
CA GLU A 148 -1.85 2.39 -11.39
C GLU A 148 -0.58 3.23 -11.50
N PRO A 149 -0.62 4.48 -12.02
CA PRO A 149 0.59 5.28 -12.16
C PRO A 149 1.24 5.61 -10.81
N LEU A 150 0.44 5.82 -9.76
CA LEU A 150 0.92 6.09 -8.41
C LEU A 150 1.58 4.86 -7.79
N ILE A 151 0.98 3.69 -7.95
CA ILE A 151 1.54 2.42 -7.45
C ILE A 151 2.85 2.10 -8.17
N LYS A 152 2.90 2.28 -9.50
CA LYS A 152 4.14 2.10 -10.27
C LYS A 152 5.24 3.05 -9.82
N TRP A 153 4.93 4.35 -9.70
CA TRP A 153 5.88 5.35 -9.21
C TRP A 153 6.41 4.99 -7.81
N LEU A 154 5.55 4.52 -6.91
CA LEU A 154 5.97 4.15 -5.55
C LEU A 154 6.98 2.99 -5.57
N GLY A 155 6.75 1.97 -6.39
CA GLY A 155 7.70 0.86 -6.58
C GLY A 155 9.05 1.32 -7.12
N GLU A 156 9.03 2.17 -8.15
CA GLU A 156 10.24 2.76 -8.72
C GLU A 156 11.00 3.61 -7.70
N TYR A 157 10.28 4.46 -6.95
CA TYR A 157 10.86 5.32 -5.92
C TYR A 157 11.55 4.50 -4.82
N LEU A 158 10.90 3.44 -4.32
CA LEU A 158 11.46 2.56 -3.29
C LEU A 158 12.70 1.81 -3.79
N HIS A 159 12.65 1.27 -5.01
CA HIS A 159 13.80 0.63 -5.64
C HIS A 159 14.99 1.59 -5.75
N ASP A 160 14.73 2.83 -6.21
CA ASP A 160 15.72 3.88 -6.33
C ASP A 160 16.38 4.25 -4.99
N GLN A 161 15.59 4.32 -3.90
CA GLN A 161 16.13 4.59 -2.57
C GLN A 161 17.10 3.49 -2.14
N THR A 162 16.69 2.23 -2.24
CA THR A 162 17.54 1.08 -1.87
C THR A 162 18.82 1.05 -2.68
N GLN A 163 18.74 1.24 -4.01
CA GLN A 163 19.90 1.29 -4.91
C GLN A 163 20.88 2.41 -4.56
N ARG A 164 20.39 3.58 -4.12
CA ARG A 164 21.26 4.67 -3.70
C ARG A 164 22.02 4.33 -2.41
N VAL A 165 21.38 3.64 -1.47
CA VAL A 165 22.03 3.24 -0.21
C VAL A 165 23.07 2.16 -0.46
N THR A 166 22.76 1.13 -1.26
CA THR A 166 23.71 0.04 -1.57
C THR A 166 24.91 0.54 -2.39
N LYS A 167 24.70 1.40 -3.38
CA LYS A 167 25.81 2.04 -4.13
C LYS A 167 26.71 2.87 -3.23
N ARG A 168 26.12 3.60 -2.28
CA ARG A 168 26.88 4.40 -1.32
C ARG A 168 27.69 3.51 -0.38
N LEU A 169 27.09 2.44 0.16
CA LEU A 169 27.82 1.45 0.96
C LEU A 169 28.99 0.87 0.17
N SER A 170 28.77 0.51 -1.09
CA SER A 170 29.83 -0.06 -1.92
C SER A 170 30.99 0.89 -2.14
N LYS A 171 30.68 2.18 -2.38
CA LYS A 171 31.69 3.23 -2.50
C LYS A 171 32.44 3.48 -1.19
N ASP A 172 31.72 3.51 -0.07
CA ASP A 172 32.27 3.88 1.24
C ASP A 172 33.13 2.74 1.84
N THR A 173 32.82 1.48 1.52
CA THR A 173 33.54 0.33 2.08
C THR A 173 34.52 -0.34 1.12
N GLY A 174 34.42 -0.08 -0.19
CA GLY A 174 35.23 -0.77 -1.21
C GLY A 174 34.79 -2.22 -1.50
N TYR A 175 33.67 -2.66 -0.93
CA TYR A 175 33.08 -3.99 -1.17
C TYR A 175 31.82 -3.84 -2.04
N GLU A 176 31.45 -4.87 -2.78
CA GLU A 176 30.16 -4.88 -3.47
C GLU A 176 29.03 -5.20 -2.48
N TRP A 177 28.08 -4.28 -2.32
CA TRP A 177 26.86 -4.50 -1.54
C TRP A 177 25.68 -4.69 -2.48
N THR A 178 25.07 -5.86 -2.42
CA THR A 178 23.85 -6.19 -3.16
C THR A 178 22.66 -6.28 -2.20
N TYR A 179 21.47 -5.93 -2.70
CA TYR A 179 20.21 -6.13 -1.97
C TYR A 179 19.45 -7.26 -2.64
N ALA A 180 19.20 -8.34 -1.91
CA ALA A 180 18.37 -9.43 -2.39
C ALA A 180 16.91 -8.95 -2.45
N PRO A 181 16.23 -9.03 -3.61
CA PRO A 181 14.82 -8.65 -3.71
C PRO A 181 13.93 -9.53 -2.82
N TRP A 182 12.85 -8.94 -2.34
CA TRP A 182 11.86 -9.59 -1.47
C TRP A 182 10.61 -10.00 -2.27
N PRO A 183 10.04 -11.20 -2.06
CA PRO A 183 10.73 -12.49 -1.86
C PRO A 183 11.47 -12.90 -3.14
N ALA A 184 12.55 -13.68 -2.98
CA ALA A 184 13.18 -14.37 -4.10
C ALA A 184 12.15 -15.32 -4.74
N PRO A 185 12.15 -15.50 -6.08
CA PRO A 185 11.36 -16.54 -6.70
C PRO A 185 11.65 -17.87 -5.99
N ASP A 186 10.60 -18.67 -5.77
CA ASP A 186 10.80 -20.05 -5.35
C ASP A 186 11.72 -20.70 -6.39
N GLU A 187 12.97 -21.01 -6.02
CA GLU A 187 13.77 -21.95 -6.79
C GLU A 187 13.07 -23.30 -6.63
N GLU A 188 12.24 -23.63 -7.61
CA GLU A 188 11.52 -24.92 -7.70
C GLU A 188 12.50 -26.05 -7.35
N SER A 189 12.18 -26.74 -6.24
CA SER A 189 12.80 -28.00 -5.82
C SER A 189 11.99 -29.17 -6.35
#